data_AF-A0A7C6D1F8-F1
#
_entry.id   AF-A0A7C6D1F8-F1
#
_cell.length_a   1.000
_cell.length_b   1.000
_cell.length_c   1.000
_cell.angle_alpha   90.00
_cell.angle_beta   90.00
_cell.angle_gamma   90.00
#
_symmetry.space_group_name_H-M   'P 1'
#
loop_
_entity.id
_entity.type
_entity.pdbx_description
1 polymer ?
#
loop_
_entity_poly.entity_id
_entity_poly.type
_entity_poly.pdbx_seq_one_letter_code
_entity_poly.pdbx_strand_id
1 'polypeptide(L)' 'MFGPYSMNKGLCCCGELTDIDSEVLRRKIELGKKVECRKCRNKRIAEEHELLELHYFGLDEEVEEW' A
#
# COMPACT_ATOMS: atom_id res chain seq x y z
N MET A 1 25.38 -1.45 -5.81
CA MET A 1 25.11 -2.59 -6.69
C MET A 1 24.18 -3.53 -5.94
N PHE A 2 22.94 -3.69 -6.39
CA PHE A 2 21.98 -4.59 -5.76
C PHE A 2 22.18 -5.99 -6.34
N GLY A 3 22.40 -6.98 -5.47
CA GLY A 3 22.51 -8.39 -5.85
C GLY A 3 21.24 -8.92 -6.50
N PRO A 4 21.22 -10.17 -7.00
CA PRO A 4 20.04 -10.73 -7.65
C PRO A 4 18.87 -10.73 -6.67
N TYR A 5 17.87 -9.87 -6.92
CA TYR A 5 16.63 -9.86 -6.16
C TYR A 5 15.96 -11.22 -6.35
N SER A 6 15.79 -11.97 -5.26
CA SER A 6 15.01 -13.20 -5.29
C SER A 6 13.53 -12.80 -5.34
N MET A 7 13.01 -12.68 -6.55
CA MET A 7 11.61 -12.31 -6.78
C MET A 7 10.72 -13.51 -6.48
N ASN A 8 9.65 -13.27 -5.73
CA ASN A 8 8.60 -14.21 -5.39
C ASN A 8 7.24 -13.68 -5.85
N LYS A 9 6.22 -14.54 -5.85
CA LYS A 9 4.83 -14.14 -6.08
C LYS A 9 4.13 -13.93 -4.74
N GLY A 10 3.44 -12.81 -4.58
CA GLY A 10 2.58 -12.51 -3.43
C GLY A 10 1.14 -12.26 -3.87
N LEU A 11 0.17 -12.71 -3.07
CA LEU A 11 -1.24 -12.47 -3.34
C LEU A 11 -1.67 -11.10 -2.78
N CYS A 12 -2.13 -10.21 -3.66
CA CYS A 12 -2.71 -8.92 -3.27
C CYS A 12 -4.12 -9.08 -2.70
N CYS A 13 -4.56 -8.11 -1.90
CA CYS A 13 -5.95 -8.01 -1.43
C CYS A 13 -7.02 -7.93 -2.55
N CYS A 14 -6.65 -7.57 -3.79
CA CYS A 14 -7.56 -7.56 -4.93
C CYS A 14 -7.64 -8.90 -5.68
N GLY A 15 -6.88 -9.91 -5.23
CA GLY A 15 -6.78 -11.23 -5.89
C GLY A 15 -5.67 -11.35 -6.93
N GLU A 16 -4.96 -10.27 -7.25
CA GLU A 16 -3.84 -10.30 -8.20
C GLU A 16 -2.58 -10.94 -7.59
N LEU A 17 -1.91 -11.82 -8.33
CA LEU A 17 -0.56 -12.28 -8.00
C LEU A 17 0.48 -11.28 -8.51
N THR A 18 1.17 -10.61 -7.60
CA THR A 18 2.20 -9.61 -7.92
C THR A 18 3.60 -10.16 -7.68
N ASP A 19 4.54 -9.76 -8.52
CA ASP A 19 5.97 -9.94 -8.23
C ASP A 19 6.38 -9.05 -7.05
N ILE A 20 7.11 -9.64 -6.11
CA ILE A 20 7.61 -8.96 -4.93
C ILE A 20 8.95 -9.56 -4.53
N ASP A 21 9.87 -8.72 -4.08
CA ASP A 21 11.13 -9.19 -3.53
C ASP A 21 10.90 -9.99 -2.23
N SER A 22 11.64 -11.09 -2.06
CA SER A 22 11.45 -12.02 -0.93
C SER A 22 11.72 -11.37 0.43
N GLU A 23 12.71 -10.46 0.52
CA GLU A 23 13.01 -9.73 1.75
C GLU A 23 11.89 -8.71 2.06
N VAL A 24 11.36 -8.05 1.03
CA VAL A 24 10.20 -7.17 1.17
C VAL A 24 8.96 -7.94 1.64
N LEU A 25 8.72 -9.13 1.09
CA LEU A 25 7.60 -9.98 1.50
C LEU A 25 7.75 -10.42 2.96
N ARG A 26 8.93 -10.92 3.36
CA ARG A 26 9.22 -11.31 4.74
C ARG A 26 8.99 -10.15 5.70
N ARG A 27 9.54 -8.97 5.40
CA ARG A 27 9.39 -7.78 6.24
C ARG A 27 7.94 -7.29 6.32
N LYS A 28 7.15 -7.40 5.25
CA LYS A 28 5.71 -7.10 5.28
C LYS A 28 4.97 -8.04 6.24
N ILE A 29 5.27 -9.34 6.20
CA ILE A 29 4.68 -10.34 7.11
C ILE A 29 5.05 -10.03 8.56
N GLU A 30 6.34 -9.77 8.84
CA GLU A 30 6.83 -9.42 10.19
C GLU A 30 6.17 -8.16 10.77
N LEU A 31 5.89 -7.17 9.91
CA LEU A 31 5.22 -5.93 10.30
C LEU A 31 3.68 -6.03 10.29
N GLY A 32 3.11 -7.20 10.00
CA GLY A 32 1.65 -7.37 9.86
C GLY A 32 1.04 -6.54 8.72
N LYS A 33 1.85 -6.14 7.73
CA LYS A 33 1.42 -5.32 6.59
C LYS A 33 0.90 -6.18 5.46
N LYS A 34 -0.16 -5.70 4.80
CA LYS A 34 -0.75 -6.35 3.62
C LYS A 34 0.22 -6.35 2.43
N VAL A 35 0.14 -7.41 1.62
CA VAL A 35 0.73 -7.46 0.28
C VAL A 35 -0.20 -6.74 -0.67
N GLU A 36 0.35 -5.82 -1.47
CA GLU A 36 -0.41 -4.97 -2.38
C GLU A 36 0.26 -5.00 -3.76
N CYS A 37 -0.51 -5.23 -4.82
CA CYS A 37 -0.07 -4.98 -6.18
C CYS A 37 0.13 -3.47 -6.37
N ARG A 38 0.85 -3.09 -7.43
CA ARG A 38 1.14 -1.68 -7.72
C ARG A 38 -0.12 -0.80 -7.75
N LYS A 39 -1.22 -1.31 -8.30
CA LYS A 39 -2.49 -0.57 -8.41
C LYS A 39 -3.13 -0.31 -7.04
N CYS A 40 -3.30 -1.35 -6.22
CA CYS A 40 -3.87 -1.20 -4.88
C CYS A 40 -3.01 -0.34 -3.98
N ARG A 41 -1.68 -0.54 -4.01
CA ARG A 41 -0.73 0.27 -3.24
C ARG A 41 -0.85 1.75 -3.60
N ASN A 42 -0.86 2.06 -4.89
CA ASN A 42 -0.94 3.45 -5.35
C ASN A 42 -2.29 4.09 -5.03
N LYS A 43 -3.39 3.32 -5.12
CA LYS A 43 -4.72 3.79 -4.72
C LYS A 43 -4.74 4.19 -3.24
N ARG A 44 -4.30 3.29 -2.35
CA ARG A 44 -4.22 3.57 -0.91
C ARG A 44 -3.35 4.78 -0.60
N ILE A 45 -2.16 4.88 -1.23
CA ILE A 45 -1.26 6.03 -1.02
C ILE A 45 -1.92 7.34 -1.47
N ALA A 46 -2.67 7.33 -2.58
CA ALA A 46 -3.39 8.50 -3.05
C ALA A 46 -4.50 8.92 -2.08
N GLU A 47 -5.29 7.97 -1.59
CA GLU A 47 -6.33 8.21 -0.57
C GLU A 47 -5.72 8.75 0.73
N GLU A 48 -4.62 8.16 1.21
CA GLU A 48 -3.88 8.64 2.38
C GLU A 48 -3.34 10.07 2.18
N HIS A 49 -2.85 10.38 0.97
CA HIS A 49 -2.35 11.70 0.64
C HIS A 49 -3.46 12.75 0.59
N GLU A 50 -4.59 12.42 -0.03
CA GLU A 50 -5.77 13.30 -0.09
C GLU A 50 -6.31 13.60 1.30
N LEU A 51 -6.40 12.60 2.18
CA LEU A 51 -6.79 12.79 3.58
C LEU A 51 -5.82 13.72 4.32
N LEU A 52 -4.51 13.58 4.08
CA LEU A 52 -3.51 14.47 4.69
C LEU A 52 -3.62 15.91 4.17
N GLU A 53 -3.92 16.09 2.88
CA GLU A 53 -4.15 17.41 2.29
C GLU A 53 -5.42 18.06 2.86
N LEU A 54 -6.53 17.32 2.94
CA LEU A 54 -7.78 17.80 3.53
C LEU A 54 -7.57 18.25 4.98
N HIS A 55 -6.90 17.44 5.80
CA HIS A 55 -6.54 17.80 7.17
C HIS A 55 -5.65 19.04 7.23
N TYR A 56 -4.65 19.17 6.34
CA TYR A 56 -3.79 20.36 6.29
C TYR A 56 -4.58 21.65 5.95
N PHE A 57 -5.59 21.55 5.08
CA PHE A 57 -6.47 22.66 4.73
C PHE A 57 -7.62 22.89 5.72
N GLY A 58 -7.78 22.02 6.74
CA GLY A 58 -8.89 22.09 7.70
C GLY A 58 -10.25 21.80 7.06
N LEU A 59 -10.27 20.95 6.03
CA LEU A 59 -11.47 20.56 5.26
C LEU A 59 -11.95 19.14 5.62
N ASP A 60 -11.40 18.53 6.66
CA ASP A 60 -11.76 17.18 7.13
C ASP A 60 -13.01 17.14 8.03
N GLU A 61 -13.57 18.31 8.41
CA GLU A 61 -14.74 18.42 9.30
C GLU A 61 -16.12 18.38 8.58
N GLU A 62 -16.21 18.30 7.25
CA GLU A 62 -17.49 18.28 6.50
C GLU A 62 -17.86 16.89 5.94
N VAL A 63 -17.74 15.83 6.74
CA VAL A 63 -18.46 14.57 6.46
C VAL A 63 -19.56 14.41 7.51
N GLU A 64 -20.48 15.38 7.53
CA GLU A 64 -21.74 15.25 8.26
C GLU A 64 -22.61 14.20 7.54
N GLU A 65 -22.78 13.05 8.19
CA GLU A 65 -23.65 11.96 7.73
C GLU A 65 -25.10 12.48 7.53
N TRP A 66 -25.57 12.51 6.29
CA TRP A 66 -26.99 12.59 5.95
C TRP A 66 -27.55 11.19 5.68
#